data_AF-A0A7J4T4H1-F1
#
_entry.id   AF-A0A7J4T4H1-F1
#
_cell.length_a   1.000
_cell.length_b   1.000
_cell.length_c   1.000
_cell.angle_alpha   90.00
_cell.angle_beta   90.00
_cell.angle_gamma   90.00
#
_symmetry.space_group_name_H-M   'P 1'
#
loop_
_entity.id
_entity.type
_entity.pdbx_description
1 polymer ?
#
loop_
_entity_poly.entity_id
_entity_poly.type
_entity_poly.pdbx_seq_one_letter_code
_entity_poly.pdbx_strand_id
1 'polypeptide(L)'
;MIWTDQETKICKQLSEILVSNKAVESNPIGLEANAVLIKKLFEDKGCKVRTIENPKATYRPIIIAEIGEESNRPTVGFFGHYDVEEADTEKWSVDPWMLSRKDGRWYGRGVADNIVPLAQRIVLIDALSAHCNLVFVLQGEEEIGSPFAMEMYPNMTLPKVDIWVEETGYFYKTGKHRIMAVNVNQKLQAVIDSIEEMNTGLGRESAVRIRPMNKAFGNQGCPCLVHLLKDIPYIALGPNDDYSTIHGIDESINPDLLGISARHLVRLCEVLASG
;
A
#
# COMPACT_ATOMS: atom_id res chain seq x y z
N MET A 1 -2.15 7.39 -17.42
CA MET A 1 -0.80 6.78 -17.50
C MET A 1 -0.92 5.33 -17.96
N ILE A 2 0.04 4.82 -18.75
CA ILE A 2 0.17 3.38 -19.05
C ILE A 2 1.33 2.85 -18.20
N TRP A 3 1.07 1.84 -17.35
CA TRP A 3 2.13 1.11 -16.64
C TRP A 3 2.90 0.23 -17.63
N THR A 4 4.22 0.41 -17.71
CA THR A 4 5.09 -0.28 -18.69
C THR A 4 6.13 -1.18 -18.00
N ASP A 5 6.95 -1.84 -18.82
CA ASP A 5 8.09 -2.62 -18.34
C ASP A 5 9.11 -1.76 -17.58
N GLN A 6 9.21 -0.47 -17.91
CA GLN A 6 10.10 0.46 -17.22
C GLN A 6 9.61 0.72 -15.79
N GLU A 7 8.31 1.01 -15.58
CA GLU A 7 7.75 1.15 -14.23
C GLU A 7 7.87 -0.16 -13.44
N THR A 8 7.66 -1.31 -14.10
CA THR A 8 7.85 -2.63 -13.48
C THR A 8 9.29 -2.84 -13.02
N LYS A 9 10.27 -2.43 -13.83
CA LYS A 9 11.69 -2.51 -13.47
C LYS A 9 12.04 -1.60 -12.29
N ILE A 10 11.55 -0.36 -12.28
CA ILE A 10 11.77 0.58 -11.17
C ILE A 10 11.15 0.02 -9.89
N CYS A 11 9.89 -0.44 -9.97
CA CYS A 11 9.20 -1.07 -8.84
C CYS A 11 10.02 -2.24 -8.27
N LYS A 12 10.51 -3.14 -9.14
CA LYS A 12 11.38 -4.26 -8.75
C LYS A 12 12.64 -3.81 -8.02
N GLN A 13 13.34 -2.81 -8.55
CA GLN A 13 14.58 -2.30 -7.97
C GLN A 13 14.37 -1.67 -6.59
N LEU A 14 13.27 -0.93 -6.42
CA LEU A 14 12.90 -0.38 -5.11
C LEU A 14 12.60 -1.49 -4.11
N SER A 15 11.80 -2.49 -4.52
CA SER A 15 11.47 -3.64 -3.67
C SER A 15 12.70 -4.48 -3.32
N GLU A 16 13.66 -4.65 -4.24
CA GLU A 16 14.94 -5.31 -3.98
C GLU A 16 15.67 -4.67 -2.80
N ILE A 17 15.80 -3.33 -2.81
CA ILE A 17 16.49 -2.59 -1.76
C ILE A 17 15.73 -2.72 -0.44
N LEU A 18 14.41 -2.47 -0.45
CA LEU A 18 13.57 -2.49 0.76
C LEU A 18 13.54 -3.87 1.44
N VAL A 19 13.46 -4.96 0.66
CA VAL A 19 13.53 -6.33 1.19
C VAL A 19 14.93 -6.61 1.76
N SER A 20 15.99 -6.19 1.06
CA SER A 20 17.38 -6.46 1.48
C SER A 20 17.78 -5.79 2.80
N ASN A 21 17.08 -4.72 3.19
CA ASN A 21 17.32 -4.03 4.45
C ASN A 21 16.85 -4.84 5.67
N LYS A 22 15.99 -5.85 5.48
CA LYS A 22 15.45 -6.69 6.57
C LYS A 22 14.84 -5.84 7.69
N ALA A 23 13.86 -5.02 7.35
CA ALA A 23 13.21 -4.09 8.27
C ALA A 23 12.26 -4.82 9.24
N VAL A 24 12.81 -5.70 10.07
CA VAL A 24 12.12 -6.45 11.12
C VAL A 24 12.36 -5.82 12.49
N GLU A 25 11.52 -6.13 13.48
CA GLU A 25 11.67 -5.62 14.85
C GLU A 25 13.05 -5.92 15.43
N SER A 26 13.60 -7.11 15.17
CA SER A 26 14.94 -7.49 15.67
C SER A 26 16.10 -6.77 14.97
N ASN A 27 15.83 -5.97 13.92
CA ASN A 27 16.84 -5.24 13.16
C ASN A 27 16.52 -3.73 13.00
N PRO A 28 16.77 -2.93 14.04
CA PRO A 28 16.56 -1.47 14.01
C PRO A 28 17.28 -0.74 12.86
N ILE A 29 18.45 -1.23 12.44
CA ILE A 29 19.22 -0.64 11.33
C ILE A 29 18.46 -0.80 10.00
N GLY A 30 17.79 -1.94 9.81
CA GLY A 30 16.96 -2.20 8.63
C GLY A 30 15.72 -1.31 8.57
N LEU A 31 15.05 -1.14 9.73
CA LEU A 31 13.92 -0.23 9.88
C LEU A 31 14.30 1.21 9.56
N GLU A 32 15.43 1.68 10.12
CA GLU A 32 15.94 3.04 9.87
C GLU A 32 16.30 3.22 8.39
N ALA A 33 16.97 2.22 7.78
CA ALA A 33 17.33 2.26 6.37
C ALA A 33 16.09 2.37 5.46
N ASN A 34 15.04 1.60 5.73
CA ASN A 34 13.77 1.71 4.99
C ASN A 34 13.12 3.08 5.21
N ALA A 35 13.03 3.55 6.46
CA ALA A 35 12.43 4.85 6.77
C ALA A 35 13.16 6.00 6.05
N VAL A 36 14.48 6.02 6.10
CA VAL A 36 15.32 7.03 5.43
C VAL A 36 15.15 6.98 3.91
N LEU A 37 15.19 5.80 3.31
CA LEU A 37 15.02 5.63 1.87
C LEU A 37 13.64 6.09 1.42
N ILE A 38 12.58 5.66 2.11
CA ILE A 38 11.19 6.00 1.77
C ILE A 38 10.97 7.51 1.86
N LYS A 39 11.44 8.17 2.93
CA LYS A 39 11.39 9.64 3.05
C LYS A 39 12.03 10.30 1.84
N LYS A 40 13.25 9.88 1.49
CA LYS A 40 13.97 10.41 0.33
C LYS A 40 13.20 10.20 -0.97
N LEU A 41 12.61 9.02 -1.19
CA LEU A 41 11.83 8.73 -2.39
C LEU A 41 10.60 9.64 -2.52
N PHE A 42 9.90 9.91 -1.42
CA PHE A 42 8.79 10.87 -1.41
C PHE A 42 9.26 12.31 -1.67
N GLU A 43 10.36 12.74 -1.03
CA GLU A 43 10.96 14.07 -1.26
C GLU A 43 11.40 14.24 -2.73
N ASP A 44 12.04 13.23 -3.31
CA ASP A 44 12.47 13.21 -4.71
C ASP A 44 11.28 13.25 -5.69
N LYS A 45 10.09 12.80 -5.25
CA LYS A 45 8.81 12.93 -5.96
C LYS A 45 8.09 14.26 -5.71
N GLY A 46 8.71 15.19 -4.98
CA GLY A 46 8.16 16.50 -4.67
C GLY A 46 7.12 16.51 -3.56
N CYS A 47 6.99 15.43 -2.79
CA CYS A 47 6.11 15.42 -1.63
C CYS A 47 6.70 16.26 -0.49
N LYS A 48 5.83 16.96 0.23
CA LYS A 48 6.15 17.52 1.56
C LYS A 48 6.14 16.39 2.58
N VAL A 49 7.31 16.07 3.13
CA VAL A 49 7.48 14.97 4.08
C VAL A 49 7.69 15.51 5.50
N ARG A 50 7.06 14.87 6.48
CA ARG A 50 7.32 15.07 7.91
C ARG A 50 7.26 13.74 8.65
N THR A 51 7.93 13.67 9.78
CA THR A 51 7.91 12.50 10.66
C THR A 51 7.32 12.81 12.02
N ILE A 52 6.77 11.78 12.65
CA ILE A 52 6.43 11.78 14.08
C ILE A 52 7.34 10.73 14.72
N GLU A 53 8.28 11.23 15.51
CA GLU A 53 9.32 10.41 16.13
C GLU A 53 8.78 9.70 17.36
N ASN A 54 9.09 8.41 17.51
CA ASN A 54 8.92 7.69 18.76
C ASN A 54 10.22 7.83 19.58
N PRO A 55 10.23 8.54 20.73
CA PRO A 55 11.45 8.70 21.52
C PRO A 55 12.05 7.39 22.03
N LYS A 56 11.25 6.31 22.08
CA LYS A 56 11.70 4.97 22.49
C LYS A 56 12.19 4.12 21.31
N ALA A 57 11.92 4.53 20.08
CA ALA A 57 12.26 3.80 18.86
C ALA A 57 12.41 4.76 17.67
N THR A 58 13.43 5.63 17.73
CA THR A 58 13.66 6.70 16.71
C THR A 58 13.99 6.16 15.32
N TYR A 59 14.34 4.87 15.21
CA TYR A 59 14.64 4.18 13.96
C TYR A 59 13.40 3.83 13.14
N ARG A 60 12.18 4.03 13.67
CA ARG A 60 10.92 3.69 12.99
C ARG A 60 9.83 4.77 13.18
N PRO A 61 10.06 6.00 12.72
CA PRO A 61 9.06 7.07 12.85
C PRO A 61 7.81 6.79 12.01
N ILE A 62 6.69 7.41 12.38
CA ILE A 62 5.56 7.53 11.45
C ILE A 62 5.96 8.56 10.38
N ILE A 63 5.89 8.19 9.11
CA ILE A 63 6.18 9.05 7.97
C ILE A 63 4.86 9.54 7.38
N ILE A 64 4.75 10.85 7.17
CA ILE A 64 3.63 11.47 6.49
C ILE A 64 4.16 12.22 5.28
N ALA A 65 3.68 11.87 4.10
CA ALA A 65 4.06 12.50 2.84
C ALA A 65 2.81 13.03 2.13
N GLU A 66 2.84 14.31 1.75
CA GLU A 66 1.71 15.02 1.16
C GLU A 66 2.13 15.63 -0.17
N ILE A 67 1.31 15.50 -1.22
CA ILE A 67 1.54 16.17 -2.51
C ILE A 67 0.22 16.61 -3.14
N GLY A 68 0.26 17.73 -3.85
CA GLY A 68 -0.90 18.42 -4.40
C GLY A 68 -1.14 19.75 -3.70
N GLU A 69 -1.57 20.76 -4.45
CA GLU A 69 -1.62 22.16 -3.97
C GLU A 69 -3.00 22.82 -4.19
N GLU A 70 -3.96 22.09 -4.75
CA GLU A 70 -5.27 22.65 -5.07
C GLU A 70 -6.28 22.30 -3.97
N SER A 71 -6.74 23.33 -3.24
CA SER A 71 -7.72 23.23 -2.15
C SER A 71 -9.04 22.56 -2.57
N ASN A 72 -9.32 22.50 -3.87
CA ASN A 72 -10.57 21.99 -4.43
C ASN A 72 -10.43 20.59 -5.05
N ARG A 73 -9.22 20.01 -5.12
CA ARG A 73 -9.06 18.64 -5.60
C ARG A 73 -9.36 17.63 -4.48
N PRO A 74 -9.97 16.48 -4.82
CA PRO A 74 -10.17 15.41 -3.85
C PRO A 74 -8.82 14.89 -3.34
N THR A 75 -8.78 14.44 -2.09
CA THR A 75 -7.59 13.84 -1.48
C THR A 75 -7.73 12.34 -1.35
N VAL A 76 -6.79 11.59 -1.92
CA VAL A 76 -6.66 10.14 -1.73
C VAL A 76 -5.63 9.86 -0.64
N GLY A 77 -6.06 9.16 0.40
CA GLY A 77 -5.20 8.73 1.49
C GLY A 77 -4.71 7.30 1.27
N PHE A 78 -3.41 7.08 1.42
CA PHE A 78 -2.80 5.77 1.48
C PHE A 78 -2.24 5.57 2.88
N PHE A 79 -2.59 4.46 3.52
CA PHE A 79 -1.85 4.00 4.68
C PHE A 79 -1.05 2.75 4.29
N GLY A 80 0.03 2.53 5.02
CA GLY A 80 0.93 1.42 4.79
C GLY A 80 1.93 1.29 5.92
N HIS A 81 2.93 0.47 5.70
CA HIS A 81 4.01 0.25 6.64
C HIS A 81 5.30 -0.06 5.88
N TYR A 82 6.42 -0.08 6.59
CA TYR A 82 7.73 -0.35 6.01
C TYR A 82 8.57 -1.30 6.85
N ASP A 83 8.03 -1.76 7.98
CA ASP A 83 8.46 -2.98 8.66
C ASP A 83 7.86 -4.21 7.99
N VAL A 84 8.48 -5.37 8.24
CA VAL A 84 8.01 -6.68 7.76
C VAL A 84 8.13 -7.72 8.88
N GLU A 85 7.30 -8.76 8.81
CA GLU A 85 7.37 -9.90 9.73
C GLU A 85 8.73 -10.62 9.67
N GLU A 86 9.10 -11.29 10.76
CA GLU A 86 10.30 -12.12 10.81
C GLU A 86 10.24 -13.27 9.78
N ALA A 87 11.42 -13.80 9.42
CA ALA A 87 11.52 -14.92 8.48
C ALA A 87 12.40 -16.04 9.04
N ASP A 88 11.81 -17.23 9.16
CA ASP A 88 12.53 -18.47 9.45
C ASP A 88 13.23 -18.97 8.18
N THR A 89 14.44 -18.46 7.94
CA THR A 89 15.21 -18.69 6.70
C THR A 89 15.40 -20.16 6.33
N GLU A 90 15.40 -21.09 7.30
CA GLU A 90 15.59 -22.52 7.04
C GLU A 90 14.39 -23.17 6.34
N LYS A 91 13.21 -22.56 6.44
CA LYS A 91 11.96 -23.07 5.84
C LYS A 91 11.67 -22.51 4.45
N TRP A 92 12.44 -21.53 4.00
CA TRP A 92 12.23 -20.88 2.71
C TRP A 92 12.96 -21.61 1.58
N SER A 93 12.35 -21.64 0.39
CA SER A 93 12.98 -22.23 -0.80
C SER A 93 13.93 -21.27 -1.52
N VAL A 94 13.92 -19.99 -1.15
CA VAL A 94 14.84 -18.92 -1.58
C VAL A 94 15.19 -18.05 -0.38
N ASP A 95 16.26 -17.26 -0.44
CA ASP A 95 16.57 -16.32 0.66
C ASP A 95 15.44 -15.27 0.78
N PRO A 96 14.72 -15.19 1.92
CA PRO A 96 13.63 -14.23 2.10
C PRO A 96 14.09 -12.78 2.02
N TRP A 97 15.38 -12.51 2.23
CA TRP A 97 15.94 -11.16 2.24
C TRP A 97 16.56 -10.76 0.91
N MET A 98 16.35 -11.56 -0.13
CA MET A 98 16.78 -11.26 -1.50
C MET A 98 15.60 -11.45 -2.45
N LEU A 99 15.20 -10.37 -3.13
CA LEU A 99 14.10 -10.44 -4.08
C LEU A 99 14.45 -11.38 -5.24
N SER A 100 13.84 -12.56 -5.24
CA SER A 100 14.16 -13.65 -6.17
C SER A 100 13.03 -13.81 -7.17
N ARG A 101 13.34 -14.10 -8.44
CA ARG A 101 12.31 -14.45 -9.44
C ARG A 101 12.30 -15.96 -9.65
N LYS A 102 11.14 -16.58 -9.43
CA LYS A 102 10.90 -18.02 -9.64
C LYS A 102 9.46 -18.20 -10.11
N ASP A 103 9.20 -19.12 -11.05
CA ASP A 103 7.85 -19.43 -11.54
C ASP A 103 6.99 -18.19 -11.92
N GLY A 104 7.63 -17.17 -12.49
CA GLY A 104 7.00 -15.92 -12.89
C GLY A 104 6.77 -14.90 -11.77
N ARG A 105 6.93 -15.28 -10.50
CA ARG A 105 6.65 -14.45 -9.31
C ARG A 105 7.92 -13.84 -8.72
N TRP A 106 7.76 -12.78 -7.94
CA TRP A 106 8.81 -12.22 -7.09
C TRP A 106 8.63 -12.74 -5.67
N TYR A 107 9.67 -13.35 -5.12
CA TYR A 107 9.71 -13.92 -3.77
C TYR A 107 10.58 -13.06 -2.87
N GLY A 108 10.16 -12.91 -1.62
CA GLY A 108 10.87 -12.20 -0.57
C GLY A 108 9.92 -11.92 0.60
N ARG A 109 10.45 -11.76 1.81
CA ARG A 109 9.63 -11.37 2.96
C ARG A 109 9.10 -9.94 2.77
N GLY A 110 7.80 -9.77 2.99
CA GLY A 110 7.08 -8.50 2.94
C GLY A 110 6.78 -8.02 1.53
N VAL A 111 7.09 -8.79 0.48
CA VAL A 111 6.82 -8.39 -0.90
C VAL A 111 5.33 -8.20 -1.15
N ALA A 112 4.48 -9.02 -0.54
CA ALA A 112 3.03 -8.91 -0.60
C ALA A 112 2.46 -8.05 0.53
N ASP A 113 3.09 -8.01 1.70
CA ASP A 113 2.66 -7.17 2.83
C ASP A 113 3.82 -6.29 3.36
N ASN A 114 4.00 -5.08 2.82
CA ASN A 114 3.35 -4.50 1.65
C ASN A 114 4.36 -3.81 0.73
N ILE A 115 5.62 -4.27 0.71
CA ILE A 115 6.76 -3.62 0.05
C ILE A 115 6.53 -3.39 -1.44
N VAL A 116 6.03 -4.39 -2.19
CA VAL A 116 5.79 -4.22 -3.63
C VAL A 116 4.59 -3.28 -3.88
N PRO A 117 3.44 -3.43 -3.19
CA PRO A 117 2.37 -2.44 -3.26
C PRO A 117 2.82 -1.00 -2.90
N LEU A 118 3.66 -0.82 -1.88
CA LEU A 118 4.22 0.48 -1.49
C LEU A 118 5.13 1.04 -2.60
N ALA A 119 6.06 0.23 -3.10
CA ALA A 119 6.95 0.62 -4.21
C ALA A 119 6.15 1.02 -5.46
N GLN A 120 5.10 0.26 -5.79
CA GLN A 120 4.20 0.57 -6.91
C GLN A 120 3.54 1.95 -6.74
N ARG A 121 3.05 2.26 -5.53
CA ARG A 121 2.44 3.57 -5.25
C ARG A 121 3.42 4.71 -5.37
N ILE A 122 4.66 4.54 -4.88
CA ILE A 122 5.73 5.54 -5.03
C ILE A 122 6.02 5.80 -6.50
N VAL A 123 6.07 4.76 -7.33
CA VAL A 123 6.24 4.90 -8.80
C VAL A 123 5.06 5.66 -9.43
N LEU A 124 3.84 5.48 -8.92
CA LEU A 124 2.63 6.09 -9.43
C LEU A 124 2.37 7.53 -8.97
N ILE A 125 3.14 8.08 -8.02
CA ILE A 125 2.87 9.39 -7.41
C ILE A 125 2.56 10.47 -8.46
N ASP A 126 3.40 10.63 -9.48
CA ASP A 126 3.24 11.67 -10.49
C ASP A 126 1.94 11.52 -11.31
N ALA A 127 1.52 10.28 -11.57
CA ALA A 127 0.29 10.01 -12.31
C ALA A 127 -0.95 10.20 -11.45
N LEU A 128 -0.90 9.85 -10.17
CA LEU A 128 -2.02 10.02 -9.25
C LEU A 128 -2.19 11.50 -8.88
N SER A 129 -1.09 12.20 -8.60
CA SER A 129 -1.09 13.61 -8.19
C SER A 129 -1.54 14.57 -9.32
N ALA A 130 -1.46 14.12 -10.57
CA ALA A 130 -2.02 14.83 -11.71
C ALA A 130 -3.55 15.04 -11.60
N HIS A 131 -4.25 14.16 -10.87
CA HIS A 131 -5.71 14.18 -10.72
C HIS A 131 -6.18 14.52 -9.30
N CYS A 132 -5.49 14.06 -8.27
CA CYS A 132 -5.90 14.21 -6.86
C CYS A 132 -4.77 14.75 -6.00
N ASN A 133 -5.10 15.31 -4.83
CA ASN A 133 -4.12 15.44 -3.76
C ASN A 133 -3.86 14.04 -3.17
N LEU A 134 -2.63 13.76 -2.72
CA LEU A 134 -2.26 12.50 -2.11
C LEU A 134 -1.72 12.72 -0.70
N VAL A 135 -2.12 11.87 0.24
CA VAL A 135 -1.48 11.78 1.55
C VAL A 135 -1.11 10.33 1.84
N PHE A 136 0.13 10.10 2.24
CA PHE A 136 0.64 8.81 2.67
C PHE A 136 0.88 8.86 4.18
N VAL A 137 0.45 7.83 4.90
CA VAL A 137 0.72 7.64 6.34
C VAL A 137 1.35 6.26 6.52
N LEU A 138 2.64 6.21 6.78
CA LEU A 138 3.41 4.97 6.88
C LEU A 138 4.01 4.79 8.27
N GLN A 139 3.96 3.58 8.81
CA GLN A 139 4.56 3.22 10.10
C GLN A 139 5.62 2.11 9.95
N GLY A 140 6.47 1.94 10.95
CA GLY A 140 7.49 0.88 10.99
C GLY A 140 7.28 -0.10 12.15
N GLU A 141 6.02 -0.41 12.45
CA GLU A 141 5.63 -1.28 13.57
C GLU A 141 4.27 -1.96 13.35
N GLU A 142 3.79 -2.10 12.10
CA GLU A 142 2.50 -2.77 11.84
C GLU A 142 2.53 -4.22 12.32
N GLU A 143 3.65 -4.90 12.07
CA GLU A 143 3.84 -6.33 12.29
C GLU A 143 3.94 -6.68 13.78
N ILE A 144 4.23 -5.68 14.63
CA ILE A 144 4.19 -5.82 16.09
C ILE A 144 2.92 -5.24 16.72
N GLY A 145 1.90 -4.94 15.92
CA GLY A 145 0.59 -4.48 16.38
C GLY A 145 0.44 -2.96 16.55
N SER A 146 1.35 -2.16 15.97
CA SER A 146 1.21 -0.70 15.83
C SER A 146 1.04 0.12 17.14
N PRO A 147 1.77 -0.16 18.23
CA PRO A 147 1.52 0.46 19.54
C PRO A 147 1.65 1.99 19.54
N PHE A 148 2.64 2.56 18.85
CA PHE A 148 2.85 4.01 18.76
C PHE A 148 1.87 4.67 17.76
N ALA A 149 1.57 4.03 16.64
CA ALA A 149 0.57 4.54 15.70
C ALA A 149 -0.85 4.60 16.33
N MET A 150 -1.20 3.63 17.17
CA MET A 150 -2.44 3.65 17.97
C MET A 150 -2.50 4.89 18.88
N GLU A 151 -1.37 5.28 19.50
CA GLU A 151 -1.30 6.49 20.34
C GLU A 151 -1.37 7.78 19.52
N MET A 152 -0.69 7.81 18.37
CA MET A 152 -0.46 9.04 17.62
C MET A 152 -1.59 9.41 16.66
N TYR A 153 -2.18 8.45 15.96
CA TYR A 153 -3.17 8.70 14.90
C TYR A 153 -4.36 9.58 15.34
N PRO A 154 -4.92 9.47 16.57
CA PRO A 154 -5.97 10.36 17.04
C PRO A 154 -5.61 11.85 17.07
N ASN A 155 -4.32 12.16 17.28
CA ASN A 155 -3.80 13.51 17.49
C ASN A 155 -3.08 14.05 16.25
N MET A 156 -2.98 13.25 15.19
CA MET A 156 -2.35 13.65 13.95
C MET A 156 -3.21 14.66 13.20
N THR A 157 -2.59 15.77 12.81
CA THR A 157 -3.18 16.67 11.82
C THR A 157 -2.90 16.09 10.44
N LEU A 158 -3.94 15.87 9.64
CA LEU A 158 -3.86 15.43 8.24
C LEU A 158 -4.74 16.36 7.39
N PRO A 159 -4.47 16.48 6.08
CA PRO A 159 -5.44 17.09 5.18
C PRO A 159 -6.74 16.28 5.20
N LYS A 160 -7.85 16.92 4.81
CA LYS A 160 -9.12 16.21 4.65
C LYS A 160 -8.95 15.13 3.59
N VAL A 161 -9.20 13.87 3.96
CA VAL A 161 -9.17 12.71 3.06
C VAL A 161 -10.59 12.39 2.57
N ASP A 162 -10.74 12.22 1.26
CA ASP A 162 -12.02 11.85 0.64
C ASP A 162 -12.19 10.33 0.53
N ILE A 163 -11.12 9.57 0.27
CA ILE A 163 -11.10 8.10 0.24
C ILE A 163 -9.76 7.58 0.77
N TRP A 164 -9.81 6.54 1.60
CA TRP A 164 -8.65 5.74 2.02
C TRP A 164 -8.46 4.50 1.13
N VAL A 165 -7.20 4.22 0.76
CA VAL A 165 -6.78 3.05 -0.01
C VAL A 165 -5.92 2.14 0.87
N GLU A 166 -6.37 0.90 1.03
CA GLU A 166 -5.68 -0.19 1.74
C GLU A 166 -4.42 -0.66 1.03
N GLU A 167 -3.45 -1.22 1.75
CA GLU A 167 -2.10 -1.53 1.26
C GLU A 167 -1.93 -2.68 0.27
N THR A 168 -2.78 -3.71 0.26
CA THR A 168 -2.53 -4.96 -0.47
C THR A 168 -3.39 -5.19 -1.71
N GLY A 169 -4.70 -4.90 -1.66
CA GLY A 169 -5.67 -5.32 -2.68
C GLY A 169 -5.71 -6.84 -2.91
N TYR A 170 -6.45 -7.33 -3.90
CA TYR A 170 -6.55 -8.79 -4.10
C TYR A 170 -7.15 -9.28 -5.44
N PHE A 171 -6.56 -10.34 -5.97
CA PHE A 171 -7.08 -11.15 -7.08
C PHE A 171 -7.23 -12.61 -6.68
N TYR A 172 -8.38 -13.22 -7.01
CA TYR A 172 -8.56 -14.66 -6.84
C TYR A 172 -7.74 -15.44 -7.88
N LYS A 173 -7.44 -16.71 -7.61
CA LYS A 173 -6.78 -17.66 -8.51
C LYS A 173 -7.46 -17.82 -9.87
N THR A 174 -8.75 -17.50 -9.94
CA THR A 174 -9.53 -17.46 -11.19
C THR A 174 -9.22 -16.25 -12.06
N GLY A 175 -8.39 -15.31 -11.58
CA GLY A 175 -8.15 -14.00 -12.18
C GLY A 175 -9.20 -12.96 -11.81
N LYS A 176 -10.28 -13.32 -11.10
CA LYS A 176 -11.33 -12.38 -10.68
C LYS A 176 -10.75 -11.34 -9.71
N HIS A 177 -10.98 -10.06 -9.98
CA HIS A 177 -10.56 -8.97 -9.11
C HIS A 177 -11.52 -8.86 -7.91
N ARG A 178 -10.99 -8.83 -6.68
CA ARG A 178 -11.79 -8.61 -5.48
C ARG A 178 -11.69 -7.15 -5.07
N ILE A 179 -12.81 -6.45 -5.09
CA ILE A 179 -12.90 -5.07 -4.64
C ILE A 179 -13.55 -5.08 -3.26
N MET A 180 -12.76 -4.83 -2.22
CA MET A 180 -13.28 -4.70 -0.87
C MET A 180 -13.47 -3.23 -0.54
N ALA A 181 -14.62 -2.88 0.03
CA ALA A 181 -14.96 -1.50 0.35
C ALA A 181 -15.74 -1.36 1.66
N VAL A 182 -15.58 -0.21 2.31
CA VAL A 182 -16.29 0.18 3.55
C VAL A 182 -16.74 1.64 3.41
N ASN A 183 -17.82 2.02 4.11
CA ASN A 183 -18.38 3.38 4.10
C ASN A 183 -18.67 3.90 2.68
N VAL A 184 -19.27 3.04 1.83
CA VAL A 184 -19.54 3.36 0.43
C VAL A 184 -20.56 4.50 0.34
N ASN A 185 -20.09 5.65 -0.15
CA ASN A 185 -20.93 6.78 -0.55
C ASN A 185 -21.02 6.87 -2.08
N GLN A 186 -21.71 7.89 -2.60
CA GLN A 186 -21.89 8.07 -4.04
C GLN A 186 -20.57 8.18 -4.81
N LYS A 187 -19.55 8.84 -4.25
CA LYS A 187 -18.22 8.97 -4.88
C LYS A 187 -17.52 7.62 -4.99
N LEU A 188 -17.47 6.86 -3.89
CA LEU A 188 -16.84 5.54 -3.90
C LEU A 188 -17.63 4.54 -4.77
N GLN A 189 -18.96 4.64 -4.82
CA GLN A 189 -19.76 3.81 -5.74
C GLN A 189 -19.38 4.08 -7.20
N ALA A 190 -19.25 5.34 -7.62
CA ALA A 190 -18.81 5.67 -8.97
C ALA A 190 -17.40 5.14 -9.30
N VAL A 191 -16.49 5.15 -8.33
CA VAL A 191 -15.15 4.54 -8.47
C VAL A 191 -15.27 3.03 -8.70
N ILE A 192 -16.07 2.34 -7.88
CA ILE A 192 -16.30 0.89 -8.00
C ILE A 192 -16.86 0.55 -9.37
N ASP A 193 -17.95 1.22 -9.78
CA ASP A 193 -18.63 0.99 -11.05
C ASP A 193 -17.66 1.17 -12.24
N SER A 194 -16.83 2.22 -12.21
CA SER A 194 -15.86 2.48 -13.27
C SER A 194 -14.72 1.46 -13.34
N ILE A 195 -14.29 0.93 -12.19
CA ILE A 195 -13.31 -0.16 -12.14
C ILE A 195 -13.93 -1.48 -12.63
N GLU A 196 -15.19 -1.77 -12.30
CA GLU A 196 -15.90 -2.94 -12.81
C GLU A 196 -16.10 -2.90 -14.32
N GLU A 197 -16.46 -1.74 -14.87
CA GLU A 197 -16.54 -1.51 -16.31
C GLU A 197 -15.17 -1.70 -16.98
N MET A 198 -14.10 -1.12 -16.41
CA MET A 198 -12.73 -1.31 -16.90
C MET A 198 -12.34 -2.80 -16.92
N ASN A 199 -12.61 -3.52 -15.84
CA ASN A 199 -12.31 -4.94 -15.74
C ASN A 199 -13.08 -5.74 -16.80
N THR A 200 -14.38 -5.45 -16.97
CA THR A 200 -15.23 -6.08 -17.98
C THR A 200 -14.67 -5.87 -19.39
N GLY A 201 -14.24 -4.64 -19.71
CA GLY A 201 -13.61 -4.31 -21.00
C GLY A 201 -12.28 -5.04 -21.24
N LEU A 202 -11.61 -5.50 -20.18
CA LEU A 202 -10.40 -6.30 -20.22
C LEU A 202 -10.65 -7.82 -20.09
N GLY A 203 -11.92 -8.25 -20.15
CA GLY A 203 -12.30 -9.65 -20.00
C GLY A 203 -12.08 -10.20 -18.59
N ARG A 204 -12.05 -9.34 -17.57
CA ARG A 204 -11.86 -9.69 -16.17
C ARG A 204 -13.15 -9.48 -15.39
N GLU A 205 -13.56 -10.49 -14.62
CA GLU A 205 -14.66 -10.34 -13.68
C GLU A 205 -14.23 -9.60 -12.40
N SER A 206 -15.19 -8.91 -11.78
CA SER A 206 -15.05 -8.29 -10.46
C SER A 206 -15.90 -9.02 -9.42
N ALA A 207 -15.48 -8.94 -8.16
CA ALA A 207 -16.24 -9.38 -6.99
C ALA A 207 -16.19 -8.29 -5.92
N VAL A 208 -17.22 -7.44 -5.89
CA VAL A 208 -17.37 -6.40 -4.87
C VAL A 208 -17.80 -7.01 -3.55
N ARG A 209 -17.16 -6.57 -2.45
CA ARG A 209 -17.43 -6.99 -1.08
C ARG A 209 -17.51 -5.76 -0.18
N ILE A 210 -18.73 -5.35 0.15
CA ILE A 210 -18.98 -4.24 1.07
C ILE A 210 -19.13 -4.81 2.48
N ARG A 211 -18.06 -4.79 3.25
CA ARG A 211 -18.03 -5.30 4.63
C ARG A 211 -16.77 -4.79 5.35
N PRO A 212 -16.79 -4.68 6.69
CA PRO A 212 -15.59 -4.42 7.47
C PRO A 212 -14.48 -5.43 7.15
N MET A 213 -13.23 -5.00 7.26
CA MET A 213 -12.08 -5.88 7.06
C MET A 213 -11.98 -6.93 8.17
N ASN A 214 -11.23 -7.98 7.88
CA ASN A 214 -10.68 -8.87 8.90
C ASN A 214 -9.16 -8.66 8.87
N LYS A 215 -8.62 -7.84 9.79
CA LYS A 215 -7.17 -7.72 10.01
C LYS A 215 -6.69 -8.82 10.96
N ALA A 216 -5.41 -9.19 10.90
CA ALA A 216 -4.80 -10.24 11.73
C ALA A 216 -5.02 -9.99 13.24
N PHE A 217 -4.99 -8.73 13.66
CA PHE A 217 -5.25 -8.29 15.04
C PHE A 217 -6.71 -7.84 15.30
N GLY A 218 -7.63 -8.13 14.37
CA GLY A 218 -9.01 -7.64 14.39
C GLY A 218 -9.14 -6.14 14.09
N ASN A 219 -10.38 -5.68 13.89
CA ASN A 219 -10.64 -4.27 13.52
C ASN A 219 -10.25 -3.25 14.61
N GLN A 220 -10.11 -3.69 15.86
CA GLN A 220 -9.71 -2.86 17.00
C GLN A 220 -8.19 -2.70 17.12
N GLY A 221 -7.39 -3.55 16.47
CA GLY A 221 -5.93 -3.52 16.52
C GLY A 221 -5.26 -2.73 15.39
N CYS A 222 -6.02 -2.32 14.37
CA CYS A 222 -5.48 -1.54 13.26
C CYS A 222 -5.71 -0.04 13.51
N PRO A 223 -4.65 0.77 13.72
CA PRO A 223 -4.80 2.19 14.04
C PRO A 223 -5.48 2.97 12.92
N CYS A 224 -5.29 2.58 11.66
CA CYS A 224 -5.98 3.21 10.55
C CYS A 224 -7.50 2.98 10.63
N LEU A 225 -7.95 1.75 10.85
CA LEU A 225 -9.38 1.43 10.91
C LEU A 225 -10.06 2.10 12.11
N VAL A 226 -9.37 2.18 13.26
CA VAL A 226 -9.92 2.77 14.48
C VAL A 226 -9.90 4.30 14.44
N HIS A 227 -8.82 4.92 13.94
CA HIS A 227 -8.59 6.35 14.13
C HIS A 227 -8.62 7.19 12.86
N LEU A 228 -8.16 6.67 11.72
CA LEU A 228 -8.09 7.44 10.47
C LEU A 228 -9.33 7.25 9.59
N LEU A 229 -9.85 6.02 9.52
CA LEU A 229 -10.95 5.66 8.65
C LEU A 229 -12.25 6.36 9.07
N LYS A 230 -12.68 6.21 10.33
CA LYS A 230 -13.95 6.75 10.85
C LYS A 230 -15.11 6.47 9.86
N ASP A 231 -15.75 7.52 9.34
CA ASP A 231 -16.84 7.46 8.36
C ASP A 231 -16.38 7.75 6.91
N ILE A 232 -15.07 7.88 6.68
CA ILE A 232 -14.50 8.15 5.37
C ILE A 232 -14.60 6.88 4.51
N PRO A 233 -14.95 6.98 3.22
CA PRO A 233 -14.94 5.85 2.30
C PRO A 233 -13.58 5.16 2.20
N TYR A 234 -13.61 3.86 1.98
CA TYR A 234 -12.43 3.01 1.98
C TYR A 234 -12.51 1.94 0.92
N ILE A 235 -11.40 1.68 0.24
CA ILE A 235 -11.30 0.66 -0.80
C ILE A 235 -9.95 -0.05 -0.75
N ALA A 236 -9.94 -1.35 -1.01
CA ALA A 236 -8.72 -2.14 -1.17
C ALA A 236 -8.41 -2.38 -2.64
N LEU A 237 -7.26 -1.89 -3.09
CA LEU A 237 -6.75 -2.00 -4.46
C LEU A 237 -5.24 -2.24 -4.44
N GLY A 238 -4.78 -3.21 -5.22
CA GLY A 238 -3.40 -3.67 -5.16
C GLY A 238 -3.21 -5.03 -5.83
N PRO A 239 -1.95 -5.47 -6.01
CA PRO A 239 -1.59 -6.56 -6.90
C PRO A 239 -1.55 -7.95 -6.25
N ASN A 240 -1.93 -8.10 -4.97
CA ASN A 240 -1.86 -9.38 -4.27
C ASN A 240 -2.81 -10.43 -4.86
N ASP A 241 -2.51 -11.71 -4.68
CA ASP A 241 -3.36 -12.80 -5.13
C ASP A 241 -3.43 -13.98 -4.13
N ASP A 242 -4.24 -15.00 -4.46
CA ASP A 242 -4.39 -16.23 -3.66
C ASP A 242 -3.04 -16.96 -3.37
N TYR A 243 -1.98 -16.65 -4.12
CA TYR A 243 -0.66 -17.28 -3.98
C TYR A 243 0.35 -16.40 -3.24
N SER A 244 -0.08 -15.25 -2.71
CA SER A 244 0.84 -14.30 -2.10
C SER A 244 1.45 -14.74 -0.76
N THR A 245 0.79 -15.65 -0.03
CA THR A 245 1.27 -16.26 1.22
C THR A 245 1.83 -15.25 2.24
N ILE A 246 1.13 -14.13 2.45
CA ILE A 246 1.45 -13.11 3.48
C ILE A 246 1.76 -13.79 4.83
N HIS A 247 2.85 -13.36 5.47
CA HIS A 247 3.44 -13.91 6.71
C HIS A 247 3.88 -15.38 6.63
N GLY A 248 3.50 -16.11 5.59
CA GLY A 248 3.91 -17.48 5.34
C GLY A 248 5.34 -17.59 4.80
N ILE A 249 5.77 -18.85 4.62
CA ILE A 249 6.97 -19.20 3.87
C ILE A 249 6.76 -18.88 2.40
N ASP A 250 7.86 -18.56 1.71
CA ASP A 250 7.86 -18.27 0.27
C ASP A 250 6.82 -17.22 -0.14
N GLU A 251 6.63 -16.20 0.70
CA GLU A 251 5.82 -15.01 0.38
C GLU A 251 6.24 -14.46 -0.98
N SER A 252 5.24 -14.17 -1.80
CA SER A 252 5.49 -13.80 -3.19
C SER A 252 4.42 -12.90 -3.79
N ILE A 253 4.73 -12.27 -4.92
CA ILE A 253 3.76 -11.47 -5.66
C ILE A 253 3.86 -11.71 -7.16
N ASN A 254 2.74 -11.60 -7.86
CA ASN A 254 2.69 -11.70 -9.31
C ASN A 254 2.92 -10.33 -9.95
N PRO A 255 4.09 -10.07 -10.56
CA PRO A 255 4.36 -8.78 -11.19
C PRO A 255 3.43 -8.46 -12.37
N ASP A 256 2.81 -9.47 -12.99
CA ASP A 256 1.88 -9.26 -14.11
C ASP A 256 0.59 -8.56 -13.66
N LEU A 257 0.28 -8.55 -12.35
CA LEU A 257 -0.86 -7.84 -11.78
C LEU A 257 -0.57 -6.34 -11.52
N LEU A 258 0.70 -5.91 -11.54
CA LEU A 258 1.07 -4.51 -11.32
C LEU A 258 0.44 -3.57 -12.34
N GLY A 259 0.38 -4.00 -13.61
CA GLY A 259 -0.18 -3.19 -14.69
C GLY A 259 -1.67 -2.92 -14.54
N ILE A 260 -2.45 -3.93 -14.16
CA ILE A 260 -3.90 -3.77 -13.95
C ILE A 260 -4.19 -3.03 -12.63
N SER A 261 -3.45 -3.34 -11.57
CA SER A 261 -3.55 -2.63 -10.29
C SER A 261 -3.23 -1.13 -10.44
N ALA A 262 -2.21 -0.77 -11.22
CA ALA A 262 -1.89 0.63 -11.52
C ALA A 262 -3.04 1.35 -12.24
N ARG A 263 -3.70 0.68 -13.21
CA ARG A 263 -4.87 1.24 -13.90
C ARG A 263 -6.04 1.47 -12.94
N HIS A 264 -6.27 0.59 -11.98
CA HIS A 264 -7.30 0.77 -10.96
C HIS A 264 -7.04 1.99 -10.08
N LEU A 265 -5.80 2.18 -9.62
CA LEU A 265 -5.40 3.33 -8.80
C LEU A 265 -5.53 4.65 -9.56
N VAL A 266 -5.10 4.69 -10.84
CA VAL A 266 -5.27 5.86 -11.69
C VAL A 266 -6.75 6.15 -11.94
N ARG A 267 -7.56 5.11 -12.24
CA ARG A 267 -8.99 5.29 -12.47
C ARG A 267 -9.73 5.82 -11.25
N LEU A 268 -9.36 5.36 -10.06
CA LEU A 268 -9.90 5.91 -8.81
C LEU A 268 -9.69 7.43 -8.77
N CYS A 269 -8.48 7.90 -9.08
CA CYS A 269 -8.18 9.34 -9.06
C CYS A 269 -8.89 10.10 -10.18
N GLU A 270 -8.96 9.55 -11.39
CA GLU A 270 -9.68 10.14 -12.53
C GLU A 270 -11.18 10.36 -12.20
N VAL A 271 -11.84 9.33 -11.65
CA VAL A 271 -13.26 9.40 -11.30
C VAL A 271 -13.49 10.43 -10.20
N LEU A 272 -12.66 10.42 -9.15
CA LEU A 272 -12.78 11.39 -8.06
C LEU A 272 -12.59 12.83 -8.53
N ALA A 273 -11.65 13.09 -9.45
CA ALA A 273 -11.39 14.43 -9.97
C ALA A 273 -12.51 14.94 -10.88
N SER A 274 -13.33 14.06 -11.44
CA SER A 274 -14.41 14.40 -12.37
C SER A 274 -15.77 14.67 -11.73
N GLY A 275 -15.96 14.35 -10.45
CA GLY A 275 -17.23 14.42 -9.73
C GLY A 275 -17.23 15.40 -8.56
#